data_AF-A0A497TSK4-F1
#
_entry.id   AF-A0A497TSK4-F1
#
_cell.length_a   1.000
_cell.length_b   1.000
_cell.length_c   1.000
_cell.angle_alpha   90.00
_cell.angle_beta   90.00
_cell.angle_gamma   90.00
#
_symmetry.space_group_name_H-M   'P 1'
#
loop_
_entity.id
_entity.type
_entity.pdbx_description
1 polymer ?
#
loop_
_entity_poly.entity_id
_entity_poly.type
_entity_poly.pdbx_seq_one_letter_code
_entity_poly.pdbx_strand_id
1 'polypeptide(L)'
;MSHPIQQAVDQLLLEQGEYSPLELLLAEGRLDYSEYEAWRTGEIPRLEQVLFGDPEKLDSLLAEAQEYAAALTLQPETLCYHAWGDAGGSPLSFSDNNIRELRFHTVFRKAKDQPQFDLFMDATATNLANGIVLTLIDRNNGEAHRLLDQLYEVDPGHPRLGALERMVEAGDRLAEQVADNAQELHYLKDELLPLAERELGRESRNLLVPHWRRLTDALQDQAFDPTWPELHASYTAGRALDWETVRRATQEDPGWPQQALLLRRHAHACGRLHNLLESLQSWIRLCWSSPHEAVAITTEADTDLQQMWRLFLALDPELTAEDFPAWLLLIRPGLAQQLPSPEDDELCPASYARVYHMLRERQPSQNTPDAIEIQRRGELKQLNPELFIHYMRTRPAR
;
A
#
# COMPACT_ATOMS: atom_id res chain seq x y z
N MET A 1 6.10 24.26 6.01
CA MET A 1 6.45 23.08 5.19
C MET A 1 6.25 21.86 6.07
N SER A 2 5.06 21.24 6.01
CA SER A 2 4.77 20.03 6.79
C SER A 2 5.73 18.94 6.32
N HIS A 3 6.47 18.32 7.26
CA HIS A 3 7.38 17.23 6.94
C HIS A 3 6.55 16.00 6.51
N PRO A 4 6.95 15.24 5.47
CA PRO A 4 6.22 14.05 5.00
C PRO A 4 5.83 13.10 6.14
N ILE A 5 6.71 12.96 7.14
CA ILE A 5 6.51 12.14 8.34
C ILE A 5 5.34 12.63 9.21
N GLN A 6 5.14 13.94 9.34
CA GLN A 6 4.03 14.51 10.11
C GLN A 6 2.69 14.18 9.44
N GLN A 7 2.63 14.25 8.12
CA GLN A 7 1.44 13.89 7.36
C GLN A 7 1.11 12.40 7.51
N ALA A 8 2.13 11.54 7.48
CA ALA A 8 1.95 10.10 7.72
C ALA A 8 1.43 9.82 9.14
N VAL A 9 1.97 10.48 10.16
CA VAL A 9 1.48 10.35 11.55
C VAL A 9 0.06 10.88 11.70
N ASP A 10 -0.26 12.05 11.13
CA ASP A 10 -1.61 12.62 11.18
C ASP A 10 -2.63 11.68 10.50
N GLN A 11 -2.25 11.05 9.39
CA GLN A 11 -3.08 10.08 8.69
C GLN A 11 -3.35 8.84 9.56
N LEU A 12 -2.32 8.28 10.20
CA LEU A 12 -2.49 7.16 11.13
C LEU A 12 -3.40 7.52 12.32
N LEU A 13 -3.26 8.73 12.86
CA LEU A 13 -4.11 9.22 13.95
C LEU A 13 -5.56 9.43 13.50
N LEU A 14 -5.79 9.84 12.25
CA LEU A 14 -7.11 10.02 11.67
C LEU A 14 -7.80 8.67 11.43
N GLU A 15 -7.07 7.71 10.86
CA GLU A 15 -7.59 6.39 10.48
C GLU A 15 -7.74 5.45 11.68
N GLN A 16 -6.75 5.44 12.58
CA GLN A 16 -6.62 4.42 13.63
C GLN A 16 -6.80 4.99 15.04
N GLY A 17 -6.77 6.31 15.20
CA GLY A 17 -6.86 6.96 16.51
C GLY A 17 -5.58 6.89 17.35
N GLU A 18 -4.52 6.28 16.82
CA GLU A 18 -3.24 6.08 17.49
C GLU A 18 -2.08 6.03 16.49
N TYR A 19 -0.86 6.26 17.00
CA TYR A 19 0.36 6.06 16.26
C TYR A 19 1.04 4.76 16.72
N SER A 20 1.38 3.90 15.76
CA SER A 20 2.19 2.69 15.97
C SER A 20 3.34 2.66 14.98
N PRO A 21 4.59 2.41 15.43
CA PRO A 21 5.74 2.25 14.54
C PRO A 21 5.52 1.18 13.46
N LEU A 22 4.92 0.04 13.81
CA LEU A 22 4.61 -1.02 12.84
C LEU A 22 3.71 -0.52 11.70
N GLU A 23 2.67 0.22 12.05
CA GLU A 23 1.69 0.76 11.10
C GLU A 23 2.33 1.80 10.19
N LEU A 24 3.22 2.63 10.73
CA LEU A 24 4.00 3.56 9.92
C LEU A 24 4.88 2.82 8.91
N LEU A 25 5.56 1.74 9.31
CA LEU A 25 6.42 0.97 8.40
C LEU A 25 5.62 0.29 7.28
N LEU A 26 4.43 -0.25 7.60
CA LEU A 26 3.53 -0.83 6.61
C LEU A 26 2.92 0.23 5.68
N ALA A 27 2.56 1.40 6.21
CA ALA A 27 1.99 2.51 5.43
C ALA A 27 3.02 3.11 4.46
N GLU A 28 4.27 3.30 4.91
CA GLU A 28 5.39 3.81 4.12
C GLU A 28 5.99 2.76 3.17
N GLY A 29 5.44 1.53 3.13
CA GLY A 29 5.94 0.44 2.30
C GLY A 29 7.36 0.00 2.66
N ARG A 30 7.82 0.26 3.88
CA ARG A 30 9.14 -0.15 4.38
C ARG A 30 9.15 -1.60 4.87
N LEU A 31 7.99 -2.14 5.13
CA LEU A 31 7.75 -3.51 5.53
C LEU A 31 6.63 -4.07 4.65
N ASP A 32 6.85 -5.24 4.06
CA ASP A 32 5.77 -5.96 3.41
C ASP A 32 4.93 -6.75 4.43
N TYR A 33 3.65 -6.97 4.12
CA TYR A 33 2.79 -7.77 4.99
C TYR A 33 3.25 -9.24 5.06
N SER A 34 3.80 -9.79 3.98
CA SER A 34 4.35 -11.14 3.95
C SER A 34 5.52 -11.30 4.95
N GLU A 35 6.40 -10.31 5.02
CA GLU A 35 7.53 -10.24 5.95
C GLU A 35 7.07 -10.04 7.40
N TYR A 36 6.06 -9.19 7.61
CA TYR A 36 5.40 -9.05 8.90
C TYR A 36 4.83 -10.38 9.38
N GLU A 37 4.11 -11.10 8.52
CA GLU A 37 3.54 -12.40 8.84
C GLU A 37 4.62 -13.45 9.14
N ALA A 38 5.68 -13.52 8.34
CA ALA A 38 6.82 -14.42 8.60
C ALA A 38 7.53 -14.10 9.94
N TRP A 39 7.57 -12.83 10.35
CA TRP A 39 8.01 -12.45 11.70
C TRP A 39 7.01 -12.87 12.77
N ARG A 40 5.70 -12.73 12.52
CA ARG A 40 4.65 -13.21 13.43
C ARG A 40 4.66 -14.73 13.59
N THR A 41 4.98 -15.50 12.57
CA THR A 41 5.11 -16.97 12.66
C THR A 41 6.46 -17.42 13.26
N GLY A 42 7.40 -16.48 13.48
CA GLY A 42 8.72 -16.76 14.03
C GLY A 42 9.74 -17.29 13.00
N GLU A 43 9.41 -17.27 11.71
CA GLU A 43 10.33 -17.60 10.62
C GLU A 43 11.44 -16.55 10.50
N ILE A 44 11.08 -15.28 10.69
CA ILE A 44 12.03 -14.17 10.78
C ILE A 44 12.28 -13.87 12.27
N PRO A 45 13.52 -14.02 12.77
CA PRO A 45 13.81 -13.77 14.17
C PRO A 45 13.69 -12.28 14.54
N ARG A 46 13.98 -11.39 13.58
CA ARG A 46 14.03 -9.94 13.78
C ARG A 46 13.55 -9.19 12.56
N LEU A 47 12.56 -8.34 12.77
CA LEU A 47 11.91 -7.60 11.70
C LEU A 47 12.85 -6.59 11.03
N GLU A 48 13.87 -6.07 11.72
CA GLU A 48 14.82 -5.10 11.13
C GLU A 48 15.61 -5.66 9.92
N GLN A 49 15.71 -6.99 9.78
CA GLN A 49 16.51 -7.65 8.75
C GLN A 49 15.88 -7.57 7.35
N VAL A 50 14.58 -7.33 7.29
CA VAL A 50 13.77 -7.36 6.07
C VAL A 50 13.22 -5.99 5.69
N LEU A 51 13.51 -4.95 6.48
CA LEU A 51 13.04 -3.61 6.16
C LEU A 51 13.72 -3.04 4.91
N PHE A 52 12.92 -2.41 4.07
CA PHE A 52 13.38 -1.71 2.88
C PHE A 52 13.94 -0.32 3.20
N GLY A 53 15.09 -0.02 2.57
CA GLY A 53 15.72 1.29 2.58
C GLY A 53 16.97 1.38 3.46
N ASP A 54 17.39 2.62 3.72
CA ASP A 54 18.58 2.94 4.49
C ASP A 54 18.28 2.87 6.02
N PRO A 55 18.99 2.03 6.79
CA PRO A 55 18.79 1.92 8.24
C PRO A 55 18.93 3.24 9.01
N GLU A 56 19.82 4.14 8.58
CA GLU A 56 19.99 5.43 9.28
C GLU A 56 18.79 6.35 9.08
N LYS A 57 18.18 6.31 7.88
CA LYS A 57 16.96 7.04 7.57
C LYS A 57 15.76 6.46 8.30
N LEU A 58 15.72 5.13 8.48
CA LEU A 58 14.70 4.46 9.27
C LEU A 58 14.72 4.92 10.72
N ASP A 59 15.91 4.97 11.33
CA ASP A 59 16.08 5.44 12.71
C ASP A 59 15.63 6.89 12.88
N SER A 60 15.98 7.74 11.90
CA SER A 60 15.57 9.14 11.87
C SER A 60 14.04 9.28 11.72
N LEU A 61 13.44 8.48 10.84
CA LEU A 61 12.00 8.46 10.61
C LEU A 61 11.21 8.06 11.86
N LEU A 62 11.63 6.99 12.55
CA LEU A 62 10.98 6.55 13.79
C LEU A 62 11.18 7.59 14.92
N ALA A 63 12.35 8.25 14.97
CA ALA A 63 12.60 9.33 15.93
C ALA A 63 11.65 10.51 15.72
N GLU A 64 11.63 11.04 14.50
CA GLU A 64 10.84 12.21 14.13
C GLU A 64 9.34 11.97 14.33
N ALA A 65 8.87 10.76 13.98
CA ALA A 65 7.47 10.38 14.17
C ALA A 65 7.07 10.35 15.66
N GLN A 66 7.93 9.82 16.53
CA GLN A 66 7.67 9.79 17.97
C GLN A 66 7.76 11.16 18.62
N GLU A 67 8.73 11.98 18.22
CA GLU A 67 8.84 13.37 18.69
C GLU A 67 7.60 14.18 18.32
N TYR A 68 7.11 14.00 17.09
CA TYR A 68 5.88 14.64 16.65
C TYR A 68 4.65 14.12 17.40
N ALA A 69 4.50 12.81 17.57
CA ALA A 69 3.40 12.22 18.35
C ALA A 69 3.40 12.71 19.82
N ALA A 70 4.58 12.83 20.44
CA ALA A 70 4.73 13.38 21.78
C ALA A 70 4.36 14.87 21.83
N ALA A 71 4.72 15.65 20.80
CA ALA A 71 4.34 17.07 20.69
C ALA A 71 2.82 17.27 20.56
N LEU A 72 2.10 16.27 20.04
CA LEU A 72 0.63 16.23 20.00
C LEU A 72 -0.02 15.85 21.35
N THR A 73 0.74 15.78 22.44
CA THR A 73 0.28 15.44 23.81
C THR A 73 -0.29 14.02 23.96
N LEU A 74 0.07 13.11 23.05
CA LEU A 74 -0.28 11.69 23.16
C LEU A 74 0.55 11.01 24.24
N GLN A 75 -0.01 9.97 24.86
CA GLN A 75 0.65 9.20 25.91
C GLN A 75 1.38 7.99 25.32
N PRO A 76 2.67 7.80 25.65
CA PRO A 76 3.40 6.61 25.24
C PRO A 76 2.94 5.38 26.03
N GLU A 77 2.77 4.26 25.35
CA GLU A 77 2.45 2.95 25.91
C GLU A 77 3.39 1.90 25.29
N THR A 78 3.88 0.97 26.10
CA THR A 78 4.71 -0.14 25.61
C THR A 78 3.81 -1.27 25.10
N LEU A 79 3.97 -1.63 23.83
CA LEU A 79 3.27 -2.74 23.17
C LEU A 79 4.21 -3.92 22.98
N CYS A 80 3.81 -5.11 23.42
CA CYS A 80 4.57 -6.35 23.21
C CYS A 80 3.92 -7.20 22.12
N TYR A 81 4.72 -7.70 21.18
CA TYR A 81 4.28 -8.60 20.11
C TYR A 81 4.68 -10.04 20.46
N HIS A 82 3.79 -11.00 20.21
CA HIS A 82 4.03 -12.43 20.48
C HIS A 82 3.85 -13.28 19.22
N ALA A 83 4.60 -14.37 19.05
CA ALA A 83 4.43 -15.23 17.88
C ALA A 83 3.00 -15.81 17.75
N TRP A 84 2.54 -16.03 16.52
CA TRP A 84 1.29 -16.72 16.16
C TRP A 84 1.46 -18.25 16.22
N GLY A 85 0.33 -18.97 16.31
CA GLY A 85 0.28 -20.44 16.19
C GLY A 85 0.89 -21.21 17.35
N ASP A 86 1.52 -22.36 17.06
CA ASP A 86 2.08 -23.29 18.06
C ASP A 86 3.26 -22.72 18.87
N ALA A 87 3.91 -21.66 18.35
CA ALA A 87 4.92 -20.87 19.08
C ALA A 87 4.28 -19.77 19.97
N GLY A 88 2.94 -19.77 20.05
CA GLY A 88 2.10 -18.81 20.73
C GLY A 88 2.63 -18.42 22.10
N GLY A 89 2.92 -17.13 22.26
CA GLY A 89 3.34 -16.53 23.53
C GLY A 89 4.84 -16.26 23.68
N SER A 90 5.69 -16.65 22.72
CA SER A 90 7.09 -16.18 22.72
C SER A 90 7.14 -14.71 22.31
N PRO A 91 7.81 -13.82 23.09
CA PRO A 91 7.94 -12.42 22.73
C PRO A 91 8.79 -12.30 21.47
N LEU A 92 8.33 -11.48 20.52
CA LEU A 92 9.04 -11.18 19.29
C LEU A 92 9.90 -9.95 19.48
N SER A 93 11.10 -9.99 18.92
CA SER A 93 12.02 -8.85 18.90
C SER A 93 12.05 -8.18 17.54
N PHE A 94 12.22 -6.86 17.55
CA PHE A 94 12.37 -6.05 16.36
C PHE A 94 13.85 -5.91 15.97
N SER A 95 14.72 -5.60 16.94
CA SER A 95 16.13 -5.27 16.72
C SER A 95 17.04 -5.70 17.87
N ASP A 96 18.32 -5.93 17.58
CA ASP A 96 19.37 -6.08 18.61
C ASP A 96 19.73 -4.75 19.31
N ASN A 97 19.39 -3.63 18.69
CA ASN A 97 19.65 -2.32 19.28
C ASN A 97 18.51 -1.98 20.25
N ASN A 98 18.82 -1.97 21.54
CA ASN A 98 17.85 -1.64 22.61
C ASN A 98 17.10 -0.31 22.39
N ILE A 99 17.73 0.69 21.77
CA ILE A 99 17.06 1.97 21.48
C ILE A 99 16.02 1.77 20.37
N ARG A 100 16.37 1.05 19.30
CA ARG A 100 15.43 0.75 18.21
C ARG A 100 14.29 -0.14 18.68
N GLU A 101 14.61 -1.17 19.47
CA GLU A 101 13.64 -2.07 20.10
C GLU A 101 12.63 -1.24 20.91
N LEU A 102 13.12 -0.44 21.86
CA LEU A 102 12.26 0.41 22.69
C LEU A 102 11.38 1.34 21.85
N ARG A 103 11.94 1.97 20.82
CA ARG A 103 11.19 2.86 19.93
C ARG A 103 10.10 2.10 19.19
N PHE A 104 10.41 0.95 18.59
CA PHE A 104 9.43 0.15 17.85
C PHE A 104 8.27 -0.32 18.73
N HIS A 105 8.57 -0.66 20.00
CA HIS A 105 7.57 -1.08 20.97
C HIS A 105 6.84 0.08 21.67
N THR A 106 7.13 1.34 21.35
CA THR A 106 6.42 2.50 21.93
C THR A 106 5.36 3.02 20.98
N VAL A 107 4.09 2.82 21.34
CA VAL A 107 2.92 3.37 20.64
C VAL A 107 2.41 4.61 21.34
N PHE A 108 1.74 5.50 20.62
CA PHE A 108 1.22 6.76 21.17
C PHE A 108 -0.30 6.85 20.99
N ARG A 109 -1.02 7.04 22.09
CA ARG A 109 -2.48 7.05 22.13
C ARG A 109 -3.01 8.31 22.82
N LYS A 110 -4.24 8.71 22.49
CA LYS A 110 -4.94 9.72 23.30
C LYS A 110 -5.14 9.16 24.71
N ALA A 111 -4.96 10.00 25.73
CA ALA A 111 -5.25 9.61 27.10
C ALA A 111 -6.71 9.16 27.17
N LYS A 112 -6.93 7.89 27.53
CA LYS A 112 -8.29 7.43 27.83
C LYS A 112 -8.74 8.15 29.09
N ASP A 113 -9.78 8.98 29.01
CA ASP A 113 -10.60 9.32 30.17
C ASP A 113 -11.14 7.98 30.69
N GLN A 114 -10.53 7.43 31.75
CA GLN A 114 -10.98 6.16 32.32
C GLN A 114 -12.39 6.36 32.90
N PRO A 115 -13.43 5.66 32.39
CA PRO A 115 -14.65 5.49 33.15
C PRO A 115 -14.34 4.44 34.21
N GLN A 116 -14.26 4.88 35.46
CA GLN A 116 -14.12 4.01 36.62
C GLN A 116 -15.52 3.47 36.99
N PHE A 117 -15.92 2.28 36.53
CA PHE A 117 -17.17 1.64 36.99
C PHE A 117 -17.12 0.10 37.07
N ASP A 118 -17.71 -0.39 38.17
CA ASP A 118 -18.06 -1.75 38.63
C ASP A 118 -17.27 -2.96 38.08
N LEU A 119 -16.11 -3.19 38.71
CA LEU A 119 -15.42 -4.48 38.72
C LEU A 119 -16.35 -5.55 39.32
N PHE A 120 -16.51 -6.69 38.66
CA PHE A 120 -16.37 -8.06 39.21
C PHE A 120 -17.23 -9.07 38.43
N MET A 121 -18.41 -8.69 37.92
CA MET A 121 -19.23 -9.58 37.06
C MET A 121 -19.10 -9.23 35.58
N ASP A 122 -19.22 -7.95 35.21
CA ASP A 122 -19.00 -7.48 33.83
C ASP A 122 -17.55 -7.70 33.38
N ALA A 123 -16.61 -7.73 34.32
CA ALA A 123 -15.20 -7.97 34.04
C ALA A 123 -14.96 -9.36 33.42
N THR A 124 -15.66 -10.42 33.86
CA THR A 124 -15.39 -11.77 33.36
C THR A 124 -15.87 -11.97 31.93
N ALA A 125 -17.13 -11.64 31.63
CA ALA A 125 -17.68 -11.73 30.27
C ALA A 125 -16.94 -10.78 29.31
N THR A 126 -16.62 -9.56 29.76
CA THR A 126 -15.83 -8.60 28.98
C THR A 126 -14.41 -9.11 28.74
N ASN A 127 -13.77 -9.73 29.74
CA ASN A 127 -12.44 -10.32 29.58
C ASN A 127 -12.46 -11.51 28.62
N LEU A 128 -13.49 -12.36 28.65
CA LEU A 128 -13.67 -13.44 27.69
C LEU A 128 -13.86 -12.90 26.27
N ALA A 129 -14.74 -11.90 26.09
CA ALA A 129 -14.95 -11.25 24.80
C ALA A 129 -13.66 -10.61 24.25
N ASN A 130 -12.88 -9.94 25.11
CA ASN A 130 -11.58 -9.38 24.74
C ASN A 130 -10.54 -10.47 24.48
N GLY A 131 -10.59 -11.59 25.21
CA GLY A 131 -9.76 -12.76 24.97
C GLY A 131 -10.01 -13.37 23.59
N ILE A 132 -11.28 -13.53 23.19
CA ILE A 132 -11.66 -14.02 21.85
C ILE A 132 -11.12 -13.08 20.76
N VAL A 133 -11.22 -11.76 20.95
CA VAL A 133 -10.64 -10.78 20.03
C VAL A 133 -9.13 -10.99 19.88
N LEU A 134 -8.40 -11.14 20.99
CA LEU A 134 -6.97 -11.37 20.95
C LEU A 134 -6.61 -12.68 20.26
N THR A 135 -7.34 -13.77 20.51
CA THR A 135 -7.06 -15.05 19.88
C THR A 135 -7.39 -15.08 18.39
N LEU A 136 -8.42 -14.34 17.95
CA LEU A 136 -8.70 -14.12 16.53
C LEU A 136 -7.58 -13.33 15.84
N ILE A 137 -7.06 -12.28 16.48
CA ILE A 137 -5.89 -11.51 16.00
C ILE A 137 -4.64 -12.40 15.92
N ASP A 138 -4.49 -13.30 16.87
CA ASP A 138 -3.38 -14.26 16.94
C ASP A 138 -3.58 -15.52 16.09
N ARG A 139 -4.68 -15.58 15.32
CA ARG A 139 -5.06 -16.69 14.44
C ARG A 139 -5.14 -18.04 15.16
N ASN A 140 -5.51 -18.02 16.43
CA ASN A 140 -5.71 -19.22 17.24
C ASN A 140 -7.20 -19.56 17.32
N ASN A 141 -7.73 -20.16 16.26
CA ASN A 141 -9.18 -20.46 16.19
C ASN A 141 -9.62 -21.47 17.26
N GLY A 142 -8.76 -22.43 17.62
CA GLY A 142 -9.07 -23.42 18.66
C GLY A 142 -9.29 -22.80 20.04
N GLU A 143 -8.43 -21.85 20.43
CA GLU A 143 -8.62 -21.12 21.68
C GLU A 143 -9.78 -20.11 21.60
N ALA A 144 -10.02 -19.52 20.42
CA ALA A 144 -11.18 -18.67 20.19
C ALA A 144 -12.50 -19.42 20.40
N HIS A 145 -12.63 -20.65 19.87
CA HIS A 145 -13.76 -21.55 20.14
C HIS A 145 -13.91 -21.83 21.65
N ARG A 146 -12.82 -22.21 22.33
CA ARG A 146 -12.84 -22.49 23.77
C ARG A 146 -13.34 -21.30 24.59
N LEU A 147 -12.90 -20.09 24.26
CA LEU A 147 -13.33 -18.87 24.96
C LEU A 147 -14.76 -18.46 24.59
N LEU A 148 -15.19 -18.73 23.36
CA LEU A 148 -16.57 -18.50 22.91
C LEU A 148 -17.55 -19.40 23.66
N ASP A 149 -17.25 -20.70 23.82
CA ASP A 149 -18.04 -21.62 24.63
C ASP A 149 -18.18 -21.13 26.07
N GLN A 150 -17.09 -20.63 26.66
CA GLN A 150 -17.11 -20.06 28.02
C GLN A 150 -17.93 -18.78 28.10
N LEU A 151 -17.88 -17.92 27.08
CA LEU A 151 -18.70 -16.72 27.04
C LEU A 151 -20.18 -17.08 26.93
N TYR A 152 -20.53 -18.09 26.12
CA TYR A 152 -21.89 -18.62 26.03
C TYR A 152 -22.41 -19.13 27.37
N GLU A 153 -21.58 -19.79 28.18
CA GLU A 153 -21.95 -20.26 29.52
C GLU A 153 -22.10 -19.13 30.54
N VAL A 154 -21.21 -18.12 30.49
CA VAL A 154 -21.15 -17.03 31.48
C VAL A 154 -22.18 -15.92 31.20
N ASP A 155 -22.34 -15.52 29.94
CA ASP A 155 -23.26 -14.46 29.52
C ASP A 155 -23.82 -14.73 28.09
N PRO A 156 -24.87 -15.55 27.96
CA PRO A 156 -25.53 -15.80 26.67
C PRO A 156 -26.16 -14.54 26.03
N GLY A 157 -26.35 -13.47 26.81
CA GLY A 157 -26.93 -12.21 26.35
C GLY A 157 -25.89 -11.17 25.95
N HIS A 158 -24.60 -11.54 25.95
CA HIS A 158 -23.52 -10.59 25.76
C HIS A 158 -23.66 -9.87 24.39
N PRO A 159 -23.63 -8.52 24.33
CA PRO A 159 -23.93 -7.77 23.10
C PRO A 159 -23.04 -8.10 21.90
N ARG A 160 -21.80 -8.56 22.15
CA ARG A 160 -20.83 -8.91 21.11
C ARG A 160 -20.86 -10.39 20.71
N LEU A 161 -21.64 -11.24 21.38
CA LEU A 161 -21.57 -12.69 21.22
C LEU A 161 -21.78 -13.15 19.77
N GLY A 162 -22.87 -12.73 19.12
CA GLY A 162 -23.13 -13.07 17.71
C GLY A 162 -22.18 -12.42 16.70
N ALA A 163 -21.42 -11.40 17.11
CA ALA A 163 -20.33 -10.86 16.29
C ALA A 163 -19.08 -11.74 16.38
N LEU A 164 -18.73 -12.16 17.60
CA LEU A 164 -17.59 -13.02 17.89
C LEU A 164 -17.80 -14.43 17.30
N GLU A 165 -18.99 -15.01 17.44
CA GLU A 165 -19.36 -16.29 16.86
C GLU A 165 -19.11 -16.33 15.35
N ARG A 166 -19.63 -15.36 14.59
CA ARG A 166 -19.43 -15.28 13.14
C ARG A 166 -17.95 -15.16 12.73
N MET A 167 -17.12 -14.50 13.54
CA MET A 167 -15.68 -14.40 13.26
C MET A 167 -14.93 -15.70 13.58
N VAL A 168 -15.34 -16.43 14.62
CA VAL A 168 -14.80 -17.75 14.96
C VAL A 168 -15.20 -18.79 13.89
N GLU A 169 -16.46 -18.77 13.46
CA GLU A 169 -16.96 -19.59 12.34
C GLU A 169 -16.23 -19.27 11.02
N ALA A 170 -15.87 -18.00 10.79
CA ALA A 170 -15.04 -17.64 9.66
C ALA A 170 -13.71 -18.40 9.69
N GLY A 171 -13.06 -18.49 10.86
CA GLY A 171 -11.83 -19.26 11.03
C GLY A 171 -11.94 -20.72 10.58
N ASP A 172 -13.09 -21.37 10.81
CA ASP A 172 -13.33 -22.77 10.38
C ASP A 172 -13.40 -22.90 8.86
N ARG A 173 -13.96 -21.88 8.19
CA ARG A 173 -14.05 -21.86 6.73
C ARG A 173 -12.68 -21.88 6.07
N LEU A 174 -11.61 -21.41 6.71
CA LEU A 174 -10.27 -21.36 6.07
C LEU A 174 -9.77 -22.73 5.56
N ALA A 175 -10.25 -23.84 6.13
CA ALA A 175 -9.91 -25.19 5.68
C ALA A 175 -10.72 -25.65 4.44
N GLU A 176 -11.80 -24.94 4.10
CA GLU A 176 -12.72 -25.28 3.01
C GLU A 176 -12.31 -24.62 1.69
N GLN A 177 -12.52 -25.33 0.59
CA GLN A 177 -12.37 -24.76 -0.76
C GLN A 177 -13.50 -23.78 -1.07
N VAL A 178 -13.19 -22.73 -1.84
CA VAL A 178 -14.20 -21.79 -2.32
C VAL A 178 -15.06 -22.45 -3.39
N ALA A 179 -16.35 -22.62 -3.11
CA ALA A 179 -17.29 -23.23 -4.04
C ALA A 179 -17.82 -22.23 -5.09
N ASP A 180 -18.06 -20.97 -4.68
CA ASP A 180 -18.55 -19.89 -5.53
C ASP A 180 -17.78 -18.60 -5.21
N ASN A 181 -16.99 -18.14 -6.18
CA ASN A 181 -16.13 -16.97 -6.04
C ASN A 181 -16.93 -15.67 -5.83
N ALA A 182 -18.10 -15.54 -6.46
CA ALA A 182 -18.93 -14.34 -6.35
C ALA A 182 -19.62 -14.26 -4.98
N GLN A 183 -20.13 -15.40 -4.50
CA GLN A 183 -20.72 -15.48 -3.17
C GLN A 183 -19.68 -15.26 -2.07
N GLU A 184 -18.48 -15.83 -2.23
CA GLU A 184 -17.39 -15.65 -1.28
C GLU A 184 -16.92 -14.19 -1.24
N LEU A 185 -16.79 -13.53 -2.40
CA LEU A 185 -16.46 -12.11 -2.47
C LEU A 185 -17.51 -11.25 -1.73
N HIS A 186 -18.81 -11.53 -1.94
CA HIS A 186 -19.89 -10.83 -1.25
C HIS A 186 -19.81 -11.01 0.26
N TYR A 187 -19.64 -12.25 0.73
CA TYR A 187 -19.46 -12.56 2.15
C TYR A 187 -18.28 -11.79 2.75
N LEU A 188 -17.11 -11.79 2.08
CA LEU A 188 -15.93 -11.09 2.58
C LEU A 188 -16.12 -9.57 2.63
N LYS A 189 -16.71 -8.97 1.59
CA LYS A 189 -16.87 -7.52 1.50
C LYS A 189 -17.98 -6.98 2.40
N ASP A 190 -19.13 -7.64 2.40
CA ASP A 190 -20.36 -7.06 2.92
C ASP A 190 -20.71 -7.61 4.31
N GLU A 191 -20.11 -8.74 4.72
CA GLU A 191 -20.33 -9.34 6.04
C GLU A 191 -19.08 -9.36 6.92
N LEU A 192 -18.00 -10.01 6.48
CA LEU A 192 -16.83 -10.25 7.34
C LEU A 192 -15.98 -9.00 7.53
N LEU A 193 -15.72 -8.23 6.46
CA LEU A 193 -14.91 -7.02 6.53
C LEU A 193 -15.48 -5.97 7.50
N PRO A 194 -16.76 -5.54 7.40
CA PRO A 194 -17.29 -4.54 8.33
C PRO A 194 -17.34 -5.06 9.77
N LEU A 195 -17.56 -6.36 9.95
CA LEU A 195 -17.56 -7.01 11.25
C LEU A 195 -16.15 -6.98 11.88
N ALA A 196 -15.13 -7.39 11.13
CA ALA A 196 -13.75 -7.40 11.58
C ALA A 196 -13.25 -5.99 11.89
N GLU A 197 -13.56 -4.99 11.05
CA GLU A 197 -13.20 -3.60 11.31
C GLU A 197 -13.84 -3.06 12.59
N ARG A 198 -15.11 -3.40 12.85
CA ARG A 198 -15.82 -2.97 14.06
C ARG A 198 -15.26 -3.61 15.33
N GLU A 199 -14.97 -4.91 15.29
CA GLU A 199 -14.60 -5.67 16.50
C GLU A 199 -13.09 -5.70 16.78
N LEU A 200 -12.26 -5.67 15.73
CA LEU A 200 -10.79 -5.80 15.80
C LEU A 200 -10.06 -4.49 15.45
N GLY A 201 -10.76 -3.50 14.90
CA GLY A 201 -10.17 -2.23 14.49
C GLY A 201 -9.04 -2.43 13.46
N ARG A 202 -7.87 -1.85 13.74
CA ARG A 202 -6.68 -1.92 12.87
C ARG A 202 -6.12 -3.34 12.68
N GLU A 203 -6.40 -4.24 13.63
CA GLU A 203 -5.89 -5.63 13.61
C GLU A 203 -6.80 -6.55 12.78
N SER A 204 -7.90 -6.03 12.22
CA SER A 204 -8.83 -6.76 11.36
C SER A 204 -8.12 -7.46 10.19
N ARG A 205 -7.04 -6.86 9.67
CA ARG A 205 -6.20 -7.45 8.62
C ARG A 205 -5.69 -8.86 8.98
N ASN A 206 -5.39 -9.11 10.26
CA ASN A 206 -4.81 -10.38 10.70
C ASN A 206 -5.84 -11.51 10.61
N LEU A 207 -7.11 -11.20 10.76
CA LEU A 207 -8.22 -12.12 10.48
C LEU A 207 -8.49 -12.20 8.97
N LEU A 208 -8.56 -11.06 8.28
CA LEU A 208 -9.07 -10.97 6.90
C LEU A 208 -8.10 -11.48 5.83
N VAL A 209 -6.78 -11.25 5.99
CA VAL A 209 -5.80 -11.59 4.95
C VAL A 209 -5.85 -13.07 4.55
N PRO A 210 -5.88 -14.05 5.49
CA PRO A 210 -6.04 -15.46 5.14
C PRO A 210 -7.26 -15.75 4.25
N HIS A 211 -8.39 -15.08 4.51
CA HIS A 211 -9.60 -15.23 3.71
C HIS A 211 -9.46 -14.66 2.30
N TRP A 212 -8.86 -13.47 2.19
CA TRP A 212 -8.58 -12.86 0.88
C TRP A 212 -7.60 -13.70 0.06
N ARG A 213 -6.59 -14.31 0.69
CA ARG A 213 -5.66 -15.23 0.00
C ARG A 213 -6.38 -16.47 -0.50
N ARG A 214 -7.22 -17.09 0.34
CA ARG A 214 -8.04 -18.24 -0.07
C ARG A 214 -8.89 -17.94 -1.31
N LEU A 215 -9.52 -16.76 -1.38
CA LEU A 215 -10.27 -16.35 -2.56
C LEU A 215 -9.35 -16.02 -3.75
N THR A 216 -8.17 -15.46 -3.51
CA THR A 216 -7.16 -15.21 -4.54
C THR A 216 -6.72 -16.51 -5.22
N ASP A 217 -6.46 -17.56 -4.44
CA ASP A 217 -6.08 -18.87 -4.96
C ASP A 217 -7.22 -19.46 -5.82
N ALA A 218 -8.47 -19.31 -5.40
CA ALA A 218 -9.64 -19.74 -6.17
C ALA A 218 -9.88 -18.94 -7.46
N LEU A 219 -9.27 -17.75 -7.58
CA LEU A 219 -9.37 -16.86 -8.73
C LEU A 219 -8.13 -16.91 -9.65
N GLN A 220 -7.11 -17.72 -9.35
CA GLN A 220 -5.82 -17.66 -10.02
C GLN A 220 -5.90 -17.80 -11.56
N ASP A 221 -6.81 -18.63 -12.07
CA ASP A 221 -6.99 -18.88 -13.50
C ASP A 221 -8.14 -18.07 -14.13
N GLN A 222 -8.76 -17.17 -13.38
CA GLN A 222 -9.89 -16.37 -13.85
C GLN A 222 -9.41 -15.10 -14.56
N ALA A 223 -9.68 -15.02 -15.87
CA ALA A 223 -9.38 -13.84 -16.68
C ALA A 223 -10.13 -12.59 -16.19
N PHE A 224 -9.56 -11.41 -16.46
CA PHE A 224 -10.16 -10.15 -16.05
C PHE A 224 -11.45 -9.84 -16.84
N ASP A 225 -12.55 -9.61 -16.12
CA ASP A 225 -13.80 -9.09 -16.67
C ASP A 225 -14.05 -7.65 -16.16
N PRO A 226 -14.04 -6.64 -17.04
CA PRO A 226 -14.36 -5.26 -16.67
C PRO A 226 -15.74 -5.06 -16.04
N THR A 227 -16.69 -5.97 -16.29
CA THR A 227 -18.03 -5.96 -15.68
C THR A 227 -17.99 -6.34 -14.20
N TRP A 228 -17.03 -7.19 -13.83
CA TRP A 228 -16.83 -7.70 -12.47
C TRP A 228 -15.36 -7.58 -12.06
N PRO A 229 -14.82 -6.35 -11.99
CA PRO A 229 -13.37 -6.12 -11.87
C PRO A 229 -12.76 -6.62 -10.56
N GLU A 230 -13.60 -6.86 -9.55
CA GLU A 230 -13.22 -7.40 -8.24
C GLU A 230 -13.12 -8.93 -8.23
N LEU A 231 -13.75 -9.61 -9.18
CA LEU A 231 -13.59 -11.06 -9.40
C LEU A 231 -12.38 -11.34 -10.27
N HIS A 232 -11.23 -10.85 -9.81
CA HIS A 232 -9.94 -11.06 -10.42
C HIS A 232 -8.88 -11.19 -9.33
N ALA A 233 -7.94 -12.11 -9.48
CA ALA A 233 -6.93 -12.39 -8.47
C ALA A 233 -6.13 -11.14 -8.05
N SER A 234 -5.87 -10.20 -8.97
CA SER A 234 -5.17 -8.94 -8.63
C SER A 234 -5.94 -8.03 -7.66
N TYR A 235 -7.28 -8.12 -7.61
CA TYR A 235 -8.06 -7.38 -6.62
C TYR A 235 -7.93 -8.02 -5.24
N THR A 236 -8.22 -9.32 -5.13
CA THR A 236 -8.24 -10.04 -3.86
C THR A 236 -6.84 -10.18 -3.27
N ALA A 237 -5.80 -10.33 -4.09
CA ALA A 237 -4.41 -10.30 -3.65
C ALA A 237 -4.03 -8.93 -3.04
N GLY A 238 -4.54 -7.84 -3.62
CA GLY A 238 -4.36 -6.49 -3.06
C GLY A 238 -5.03 -6.34 -1.70
N ARG A 239 -6.22 -6.94 -1.50
CA ARG A 239 -6.89 -7.01 -0.19
C ARG A 239 -6.13 -7.91 0.80
N ALA A 240 -5.42 -8.91 0.31
CA ALA A 240 -4.53 -9.77 1.08
C ALA A 240 -3.15 -9.15 1.34
N LEU A 241 -2.87 -7.94 0.83
CA LEU A 241 -1.57 -7.28 0.89
C LEU A 241 -0.44 -8.11 0.26
N ASP A 242 -0.76 -8.97 -0.70
CA ASP A 242 0.18 -9.79 -1.46
C ASP A 242 0.49 -9.12 -2.80
N TRP A 243 1.41 -8.15 -2.77
CA TRP A 243 1.71 -7.31 -3.93
C TRP A 243 2.40 -8.06 -5.07
N GLU A 244 3.14 -9.13 -4.77
CA GLU A 244 3.77 -9.95 -5.81
C GLU A 244 2.71 -10.74 -6.60
N THR A 245 1.70 -11.29 -5.92
CA THR A 245 0.56 -11.90 -6.61
C THR A 245 -0.26 -10.88 -7.39
N VAL A 246 -0.46 -9.65 -6.90
CA VAL A 246 -1.11 -8.57 -7.68
C VAL A 246 -0.37 -8.30 -8.98
N ARG A 247 0.97 -8.17 -8.90
CA ARG A 247 1.83 -7.92 -10.06
C ARG A 247 1.73 -9.06 -11.08
N ARG A 248 1.94 -10.30 -10.62
CA ARG A 248 1.90 -11.50 -11.46
C ARG A 248 0.52 -11.70 -12.11
N ALA A 249 -0.56 -11.72 -11.32
CA ALA A 249 -1.90 -11.96 -11.82
C ALA A 249 -2.34 -10.90 -12.83
N THR A 250 -1.86 -9.66 -12.69
CA THR A 250 -2.12 -8.63 -13.69
C THR A 250 -1.39 -8.87 -15.00
N GLN A 251 -0.11 -9.27 -14.95
CA GLN A 251 0.71 -9.52 -16.14
C GLN A 251 0.31 -10.78 -16.90
N GLU A 252 -0.30 -11.76 -16.23
CA GLU A 252 -0.81 -12.99 -16.83
C GLU A 252 -2.03 -12.75 -17.75
N ASP A 253 -2.78 -11.65 -17.55
CA ASP A 253 -3.90 -11.30 -18.42
C ASP A 253 -3.38 -10.70 -19.75
N PRO A 254 -3.65 -11.30 -20.92
CA PRO A 254 -3.07 -10.84 -22.19
C PRO A 254 -3.42 -9.40 -22.58
N GLY A 255 -4.57 -8.88 -22.10
CA GLY A 255 -5.06 -7.54 -22.42
C GLY A 255 -4.76 -6.49 -21.36
N TRP A 256 -3.99 -6.83 -20.32
CA TRP A 256 -3.74 -5.95 -19.19
C TRP A 256 -3.21 -4.55 -19.55
N PRO A 257 -2.33 -4.36 -20.56
CA PRO A 257 -1.78 -3.04 -20.86
C PRO A 257 -2.81 -2.08 -21.50
N GLN A 258 -3.98 -2.59 -21.90
CA GLN A 258 -5.09 -1.78 -22.42
C GLN A 258 -6.16 -1.51 -21.35
N GLN A 259 -6.10 -2.21 -20.21
CA GLN A 259 -7.07 -2.08 -19.12
C GLN A 259 -6.57 -1.09 -18.07
N ALA A 260 -7.18 0.09 -18.00
CA ALA A 260 -6.76 1.18 -17.09
C ALA A 260 -6.69 0.73 -15.61
N LEU A 261 -7.67 -0.04 -15.16
CA LEU A 261 -7.71 -0.54 -13.78
C LEU A 261 -6.59 -1.54 -13.47
N LEU A 262 -6.24 -2.40 -14.44
CA LEU A 262 -5.11 -3.31 -14.29
C LEU A 262 -3.78 -2.57 -14.29
N LEU A 263 -3.61 -1.55 -15.15
CA LEU A 263 -2.44 -0.67 -15.10
C LEU A 263 -2.26 -0.01 -13.73
N ARG A 264 -3.34 0.51 -13.13
CA ARG A 264 -3.31 1.11 -11.79
C ARG A 264 -2.92 0.09 -10.70
N ARG A 265 -3.54 -1.10 -10.70
CA ARG A 265 -3.21 -2.18 -9.76
C ARG A 265 -1.76 -2.62 -9.88
N HIS A 266 -1.27 -2.80 -11.10
CA HIS A 266 0.12 -3.13 -11.38
C HIS A 266 1.08 -2.02 -10.93
N ALA A 267 0.77 -0.76 -11.25
CA ALA A 267 1.59 0.38 -10.86
C ALA A 267 1.73 0.49 -9.34
N HIS A 268 0.61 0.36 -8.63
CA HIS A 268 0.58 0.36 -7.17
C HIS A 268 1.39 -0.81 -6.60
N ALA A 269 1.17 -2.04 -7.08
CA ALA A 269 1.91 -3.22 -6.64
C ALA A 269 3.42 -3.08 -6.85
N CYS A 270 3.87 -2.65 -8.04
CA CYS A 270 5.29 -2.39 -8.30
C CYS A 270 5.85 -1.30 -7.39
N GLY A 271 5.06 -0.26 -7.06
CA GLY A 271 5.45 0.77 -6.09
C GLY A 271 5.68 0.19 -4.70
N ARG A 272 4.78 -0.68 -4.23
CA ARG A 272 4.89 -1.38 -2.94
C ARG A 272 6.08 -2.35 -2.88
N LEU A 273 6.44 -2.94 -4.02
CA LEU A 273 7.59 -3.83 -4.18
C LEU A 273 8.91 -3.07 -4.48
N HIS A 274 8.92 -1.74 -4.43
CA HIS A 274 10.08 -0.89 -4.78
C HIS A 274 10.59 -1.05 -6.22
N ASN A 275 9.79 -1.63 -7.11
CA ASN A 275 10.03 -1.70 -8.55
C ASN A 275 9.58 -0.39 -9.23
N LEU A 276 10.20 0.73 -8.82
CA LEU A 276 9.77 2.09 -9.19
C LEU A 276 9.74 2.33 -10.71
N LEU A 277 10.66 1.71 -11.46
CA LEU A 277 10.70 1.85 -12.91
C LEU A 277 9.52 1.14 -13.58
N GLU A 278 9.15 -0.06 -13.13
CA GLU A 278 7.96 -0.78 -13.64
C GLU A 278 6.65 -0.08 -13.23
N SER A 279 6.62 0.47 -12.01
CA SER A 279 5.51 1.31 -11.54
C SER A 279 5.34 2.53 -12.45
N LEU A 280 6.43 3.26 -12.71
CA LEU A 280 6.43 4.43 -13.58
C LEU A 280 5.99 4.09 -15.00
N GLN A 281 6.44 2.97 -15.59
CA GLN A 281 6.00 2.55 -16.92
C GLN A 281 4.48 2.36 -17.00
N SER A 282 3.88 1.80 -15.95
CA SER A 282 2.44 1.58 -15.88
C SER A 282 1.67 2.91 -15.79
N TRP A 283 2.17 3.85 -14.97
CA TRP A 283 1.61 5.21 -14.89
C TRP A 283 1.77 5.99 -16.20
N ILE A 284 2.93 5.90 -16.86
CA ILE A 284 3.18 6.53 -18.16
C ILE A 284 2.18 6.00 -19.18
N ARG A 285 2.00 4.68 -19.24
CA ARG A 285 1.05 4.06 -20.15
C ARG A 285 -0.39 4.48 -19.87
N LEU A 286 -0.78 4.56 -18.59
CA LEU A 286 -2.10 5.05 -18.19
C LEU A 286 -2.36 6.48 -18.69
N CYS A 287 -1.35 7.36 -18.64
CA CYS A 287 -1.48 8.76 -19.04
C CYS A 287 -1.93 8.91 -20.51
N TRP A 288 -1.49 8.03 -21.41
CA TRP A 288 -1.87 8.10 -22.82
C TRP A 288 -2.91 7.06 -23.25
N SER A 289 -3.07 5.94 -22.54
CA SER A 289 -4.11 4.95 -22.86
C SER A 289 -5.47 5.32 -22.26
N SER A 290 -5.49 6.03 -21.13
CA SER A 290 -6.71 6.46 -20.43
C SER A 290 -6.47 7.76 -19.65
N PRO A 291 -6.35 8.91 -20.34
CA PRO A 291 -5.93 10.17 -19.73
C PRO A 291 -6.81 10.66 -18.57
N HIS A 292 -8.11 10.32 -18.60
CA HIS A 292 -9.06 10.65 -17.53
C HIS A 292 -8.80 9.87 -16.23
N GLU A 293 -8.26 8.66 -16.33
CA GLU A 293 -7.88 7.83 -15.17
C GLU A 293 -6.53 8.25 -14.57
N ALA A 294 -5.73 9.04 -15.29
CA ALA A 294 -4.42 9.53 -14.80
C ALA A 294 -4.53 10.40 -13.54
N VAL A 295 -5.72 10.93 -13.22
CA VAL A 295 -5.98 11.62 -11.94
C VAL A 295 -5.66 10.74 -10.73
N ALA A 296 -5.72 9.41 -10.87
CA ALA A 296 -5.34 8.46 -9.82
C ALA A 296 -3.88 8.63 -9.35
N ILE A 297 -2.99 9.20 -10.17
CA ILE A 297 -1.61 9.53 -9.76
C ILE A 297 -1.60 10.44 -8.52
N THR A 298 -2.63 11.26 -8.30
CA THR A 298 -2.72 12.14 -7.12
C THR A 298 -2.78 11.39 -5.79
N THR A 299 -3.28 10.16 -5.79
CA THR A 299 -3.59 9.40 -4.56
C THR A 299 -2.90 8.04 -4.50
N GLU A 300 -2.61 7.42 -5.64
CA GLU A 300 -2.16 6.01 -5.72
C GLU A 300 -0.69 5.84 -6.10
N ALA A 301 -0.07 6.87 -6.70
CA ALA A 301 1.34 6.81 -7.03
C ALA A 301 2.23 7.02 -5.79
N ASP A 302 3.53 6.78 -5.92
CA ASP A 302 4.48 7.13 -4.87
C ASP A 302 4.56 8.66 -4.66
N THR A 303 5.02 9.07 -3.48
CA THR A 303 5.08 10.48 -3.06
C THR A 303 5.83 11.38 -4.04
N ASP A 304 6.88 10.86 -4.66
CA ASP A 304 7.70 11.62 -5.60
C ASP A 304 6.95 11.85 -6.93
N LEU A 305 6.31 10.81 -7.47
CA LEU A 305 5.48 10.94 -8.65
C LEU A 305 4.23 11.82 -8.39
N GLN A 306 3.59 11.69 -7.22
CA GLN A 306 2.50 12.59 -6.78
C GLN A 306 2.96 14.06 -6.76
N GLN A 307 4.17 14.33 -6.29
CA GLN A 307 4.73 15.68 -6.31
C GLN A 307 4.97 16.18 -7.73
N MET A 308 5.54 15.34 -8.61
CA MET A 308 5.74 15.70 -10.02
C MET A 308 4.42 15.98 -10.72
N TRP A 309 3.38 15.19 -10.45
CA TRP A 309 2.04 15.40 -10.97
C TRP A 309 1.42 16.71 -10.51
N ARG A 310 1.57 17.08 -9.22
CA ARG A 310 1.12 18.39 -8.72
C ARG A 310 1.83 19.57 -9.40
N LEU A 311 3.13 19.45 -9.65
CA LEU A 311 3.88 20.48 -10.38
C LEU A 311 3.42 20.57 -11.85
N PHE A 312 3.12 19.43 -12.46
CA PHE A 312 2.60 19.35 -13.82
C PHE A 312 1.24 20.04 -13.97
N LEU A 313 0.31 19.81 -13.03
CA LEU A 313 -1.00 20.46 -13.03
C LEU A 313 -0.94 21.98 -12.85
N ALA A 314 0.18 22.52 -12.33
CA ALA A 314 0.37 23.94 -12.11
C ALA A 314 1.09 24.66 -13.28
N LEU A 315 1.29 23.98 -14.41
CA LEU A 315 1.99 24.55 -15.56
C LEU A 315 1.13 25.59 -16.29
N ASP A 316 1.82 26.62 -16.82
CA ASP A 316 1.25 27.63 -17.70
C ASP A 316 2.18 27.85 -18.92
N PRO A 317 1.79 27.51 -20.17
CA PRO A 317 0.48 27.01 -20.56
C PRO A 317 0.19 25.61 -20.00
N GLU A 318 -1.09 25.31 -19.78
CA GLU A 318 -1.57 24.01 -19.32
C GLU A 318 -1.22 22.92 -20.36
N LEU A 319 -1.00 21.69 -19.88
CA LEU A 319 -0.73 20.51 -20.70
C LEU A 319 -1.77 19.44 -20.38
N THR A 320 -2.01 18.53 -21.34
CA THR A 320 -2.95 17.43 -21.14
C THR A 320 -2.29 16.26 -20.39
N ALA A 321 -3.07 15.40 -19.73
CA ALA A 321 -2.51 14.24 -19.03
C ALA A 321 -1.62 13.35 -19.92
N GLU A 322 -1.91 13.25 -21.22
CA GLU A 322 -1.08 12.54 -22.22
C GLU A 322 0.34 13.13 -22.35
N ASP A 323 0.51 14.41 -22.06
CA ASP A 323 1.79 15.12 -22.14
C ASP A 323 2.63 14.97 -20.87
N PHE A 324 2.05 14.49 -19.76
CA PHE A 324 2.76 14.34 -18.49
C PHE A 324 4.02 13.49 -18.61
N PRO A 325 4.02 12.30 -19.26
CA PRO A 325 5.24 11.52 -19.46
C PRO A 325 6.32 12.30 -20.20
N ALA A 326 5.95 13.06 -21.23
CA ALA A 326 6.90 13.82 -22.03
C ALA A 326 7.48 14.98 -21.22
N TRP A 327 6.64 15.70 -20.46
CA TRP A 327 7.08 16.74 -19.54
C TRP A 327 7.98 16.17 -18.42
N LEU A 328 7.66 15.00 -17.88
CA LEU A 328 8.46 14.35 -16.84
C LEU A 328 9.88 14.07 -17.34
N LEU A 329 10.04 13.61 -18.60
CA LEU A 329 11.34 13.44 -19.23
C LEU A 329 12.13 14.76 -19.35
N LEU A 330 11.45 15.91 -19.51
CA LEU A 330 12.11 17.22 -19.57
C LEU A 330 12.69 17.63 -18.22
N ILE A 331 11.97 17.36 -17.13
CA ILE A 331 12.40 17.67 -15.77
C ILE A 331 13.43 16.64 -15.27
N ARG A 332 13.31 15.38 -15.71
CA ARG A 332 14.17 14.26 -15.31
C ARG A 332 14.74 13.55 -16.54
N PRO A 333 15.73 14.16 -17.22
CA PRO A 333 16.27 13.62 -18.47
C PRO A 333 16.95 12.26 -18.31
N GLY A 334 17.40 11.90 -17.11
CA GLY A 334 17.99 10.58 -16.82
C GLY A 334 17.01 9.41 -17.02
N LEU A 335 15.69 9.65 -16.89
CA LEU A 335 14.67 8.62 -17.08
C LEU A 335 14.65 8.06 -18.51
N ALA A 336 15.01 8.87 -19.51
CA ALA A 336 15.05 8.43 -20.91
C ALA A 336 16.07 7.28 -21.14
N GLN A 337 17.08 7.13 -20.28
CA GLN A 337 18.04 6.02 -20.38
C GLN A 337 17.57 4.75 -19.66
N GLN A 338 16.58 4.86 -18.77
CA GLN A 338 16.08 3.76 -17.95
C GLN A 338 14.79 3.17 -18.54
N LEU A 339 13.93 4.00 -19.12
CA LEU A 339 12.65 3.58 -19.69
C LEU A 339 12.83 2.83 -21.02
N PRO A 340 11.94 1.84 -21.29
CA PRO A 340 11.95 1.08 -22.54
C PRO A 340 11.71 1.98 -23.76
N SER A 341 12.08 1.49 -24.94
CA SER A 341 11.83 2.19 -26.19
C SER A 341 10.32 2.30 -26.44
N PRO A 342 9.78 3.46 -26.85
CA PRO A 342 8.37 3.60 -27.19
C PRO A 342 7.99 3.02 -28.56
N GLU A 343 8.94 2.51 -29.34
CA GLU A 343 8.71 2.05 -30.73
C GLU A 343 7.69 0.90 -30.84
N ASP A 344 7.55 0.10 -29.79
CA ASP A 344 6.63 -1.05 -29.75
C ASP A 344 5.23 -0.69 -29.16
N ASP A 345 5.02 0.56 -28.72
CA ASP A 345 3.74 1.00 -28.15
C ASP A 345 2.96 1.89 -29.14
N GLU A 346 1.98 1.30 -29.83
CA GLU A 346 1.15 2.00 -30.81
C GLU A 346 0.35 3.17 -30.23
N LEU A 347 0.08 3.16 -28.91
CA LEU A 347 -0.65 4.22 -28.22
C LEU A 347 0.27 5.37 -27.77
N CYS A 348 1.59 5.23 -27.93
CA CYS A 348 2.53 6.24 -27.51
C CYS A 348 2.36 7.56 -28.30
N PRO A 349 2.16 8.71 -27.63
CA PRO A 349 2.14 10.01 -28.29
C PRO A 349 3.45 10.31 -29.01
N ALA A 350 3.36 10.83 -30.24
CA ALA A 350 4.52 11.20 -31.04
C ALA A 350 5.38 12.27 -30.35
N SER A 351 4.77 13.15 -29.54
CA SER A 351 5.45 14.15 -28.71
C SER A 351 6.38 13.50 -27.68
N TYR A 352 5.92 12.46 -26.98
CA TYR A 352 6.74 11.69 -26.04
C TYR A 352 7.90 10.99 -26.74
N ALA A 353 7.62 10.23 -27.80
CA ALA A 353 8.67 9.51 -28.54
C ALA A 353 9.75 10.49 -29.02
N ARG A 354 9.34 11.67 -29.50
CA ARG A 354 10.27 12.73 -29.90
C ARG A 354 11.16 13.19 -28.76
N VAL A 355 10.60 13.51 -27.59
CA VAL A 355 11.37 13.92 -26.41
C VAL A 355 12.32 12.81 -25.96
N TYR A 356 11.86 11.55 -25.95
CA TYR A 356 12.65 10.38 -25.60
C TYR A 356 13.91 10.25 -26.48
N HIS A 357 13.77 10.24 -27.81
CA HIS A 357 14.92 10.15 -28.73
C HIS A 357 15.84 11.38 -28.64
N MET A 358 15.29 12.58 -28.46
CA MET A 358 16.08 13.80 -28.27
C MET A 358 17.00 13.72 -27.04
N LEU A 359 16.56 13.06 -25.96
CA LEU A 359 17.33 12.91 -24.73
C LEU A 359 18.35 11.78 -24.80
N ARG A 360 18.02 10.65 -25.44
CA ARG A 360 18.93 9.51 -25.56
C ARG A 360 20.12 9.76 -26.47
N GLU A 361 19.89 10.49 -27.55
CA GLU A 361 20.90 10.75 -28.58
C GLU A 361 21.72 12.02 -28.31
N ARG A 362 21.50 12.68 -27.17
CA ARG A 362 22.19 13.90 -26.81
C ARG A 362 23.66 13.60 -26.50
N GLN A 363 24.55 13.94 -27.44
CA GLN A 363 25.98 13.89 -27.21
C GLN A 363 26.42 15.04 -26.28
N PRO A 364 27.22 14.80 -25.23
CA PRO A 364 27.64 15.84 -24.27
C PRO A 364 28.56 16.93 -24.84
N SER A 365 29.02 16.84 -26.09
CA SER A 365 30.27 17.49 -26.53
C SER A 365 30.15 18.57 -27.61
N GLN A 366 28.95 19.00 -28.01
CA GLN A 366 28.82 20.05 -29.03
C GLN A 366 28.13 21.30 -28.48
N ASN A 367 28.90 22.39 -28.39
CA ASN A 367 28.47 23.71 -27.94
C ASN A 367 27.51 24.42 -28.93
N THR A 368 27.36 23.90 -30.14
CA THR A 368 26.47 24.44 -31.18
C THR A 368 25.36 23.44 -31.46
N PRO A 369 24.08 23.85 -31.54
CA PRO A 369 23.02 22.97 -31.97
C PRO A 369 23.32 22.47 -33.38
N ASP A 370 23.53 21.17 -33.53
CA ASP A 370 23.68 20.55 -34.86
C ASP A 370 22.37 20.72 -35.65
N ALA A 371 22.44 20.71 -36.99
CA ALA A 371 21.27 20.83 -37.87
C ALA A 371 20.17 19.82 -37.52
N ILE A 372 20.59 18.63 -37.06
CA ILE A 372 19.72 17.56 -36.56
C ILE A 372 18.97 17.99 -35.29
N GLU A 373 19.61 18.70 -34.36
CA GLU A 373 18.96 19.18 -33.14
C GLU A 373 17.93 20.27 -33.46
N ILE A 374 18.25 21.18 -34.39
CA ILE A 374 17.34 22.24 -34.84
C ILE A 374 16.10 21.61 -35.50
N GLN A 375 16.29 20.61 -36.37
CA GLN A 375 15.19 19.88 -37.00
C GLN A 375 14.28 19.22 -35.96
N ARG A 376 14.84 18.50 -34.99
CA ARG A 376 14.07 17.83 -33.93
C ARG A 376 13.27 18.79 -33.07
N ARG A 377 13.81 19.97 -32.79
CA ARG A 377 13.08 21.04 -32.10
C ARG A 377 11.92 21.56 -32.96
N GLY A 378 12.13 21.71 -34.26
CA GLY A 378 11.07 22.06 -35.21
C GLY A 378 9.94 21.04 -35.21
N GLU A 379 10.28 19.75 -35.22
CA GLU A 379 9.33 18.64 -35.16
C GLU A 379 8.54 18.63 -33.83
N LEU A 380 9.21 18.79 -32.68
CA LEU A 380 8.52 18.89 -31.39
C LEU A 380 7.55 20.08 -31.35
N LYS A 381 7.97 21.25 -31.85
CA LYS A 381 7.11 22.43 -31.95
C LYS A 381 5.88 22.20 -32.82
N GLN A 382 6.00 21.41 -33.89
CA GLN A 382 4.87 21.05 -34.75
C GLN A 382 3.93 20.04 -34.08
N LEU A 383 4.48 19.08 -33.33
CA LEU A 383 3.71 18.03 -32.66
C LEU A 383 2.94 18.56 -31.44
N ASN A 384 3.62 19.28 -30.54
CA ASN A 384 3.01 19.88 -29.36
C ASN A 384 3.67 21.26 -29.06
N PRO A 385 3.05 22.38 -29.47
CA PRO A 385 3.57 23.71 -29.25
C PRO A 385 3.71 24.10 -27.77
N GLU A 386 2.80 23.65 -26.91
CA GLU A 386 2.78 23.96 -25.48
C GLU A 386 3.91 23.23 -24.74
N LEU A 387 4.09 21.93 -25.04
CA LEU A 387 5.21 21.15 -24.53
C LEU A 387 6.56 21.72 -25.00
N PHE A 388 6.62 22.24 -26.23
CA PHE A 388 7.82 22.92 -26.73
C PHE A 388 8.16 24.20 -25.94
N ILE A 389 7.16 24.97 -25.50
CA ILE A 389 7.39 26.14 -24.64
C ILE A 389 8.07 25.72 -23.33
N HIS A 390 7.59 24.64 -22.71
CA HIS A 390 8.19 24.09 -21.49
C HIS A 390 9.59 23.54 -21.72
N TYR A 391 9.83 22.84 -22.84
CA TYR A 391 11.18 22.41 -23.26
C TYR A 391 12.18 23.57 -23.36
N MET A 392 11.75 24.72 -23.88
CA MET A 392 12.63 25.89 -24.00
C MET A 392 12.96 26.51 -22.65
N ARG A 393 12.06 26.41 -21.65
CA ARG A 393 12.25 26.94 -20.29
C ARG A 393 13.12 26.07 -19.40
N THR A 394 13.10 24.74 -19.59
CA THR A 394 13.92 23.81 -18.79
C THR A 394 15.39 23.83 -19.18
N ARG A 395 15.75 24.49 -20.29
CA ARG A 395 17.14 24.74 -20.63
C ARG A 395 17.69 25.90 -19.80
N PRO A 396 18.88 25.76 -19.19
CA PRO A 396 19.56 26.91 -18.61
C PRO A 396 19.73 27.96 -19.72
N ALA A 397 19.31 29.19 -19.42
CA ALA A 397 19.68 30.34 -20.22
C ALA A 397 21.21 30.32 -20.35
N ARG A 398 21.70 30.25 -21.58
CA ARG A 398 23.12 30.24 -21.90
C ARG A 398 23.83 31.46 -21.33
#